data_AF-A0A5P8FPQ8-F1
#
_entry.id   AF-A0A5P8FPQ8-F1
#
_cell.length_a   1.000
_cell.length_b   1.000
_cell.length_c   1.000
_cell.angle_alpha   90.00
_cell.angle_beta   90.00
_cell.angle_gamma   90.00
#
_symmetry.space_group_name_H-M   'P 1'
#
loop_
_entity.id
_entity.type
_entity.pdbx_description
1 polymer ?
#
loop_
_entity_poly.entity_id
_entity_poly.type
_entity_poly.pdbx_seq_one_letter_code
_entity_poly.pdbx_strand_id
1 'polypeptide(L)'
;MSDADQPVTVTPGEASRLTGISTSTLKQLCEGQALPGVVRVDRYTYRLRTDLLPTIEQVQHILDERIRIDVRRVRAAFARVQVELEAVGNDIAELEDDPSARIGVDLAAFDAYTISGHSTLRQALARLTDAKMDLQVNSQMARELRPGRY
;
A
#
# COMPACT_ATOMS: atom_id res chain seq x y z
N MET A 1 -0.46 40.81 -22.45
CA MET A 1 -1.01 40.16 -21.24
C MET A 1 0.15 39.54 -20.50
N SER A 2 0.31 39.90 -19.23
CA SER A 2 1.53 39.68 -18.43
C SER A 2 1.77 38.21 -18.11
N ASP A 3 2.99 37.73 -18.35
CA ASP A 3 3.48 36.36 -18.14
C ASP A 3 3.98 36.14 -16.69
N ALA A 4 3.30 36.77 -15.71
CA ALA A 4 3.88 37.04 -14.38
C ALA A 4 3.29 36.24 -13.20
N ASP A 5 2.57 35.14 -13.44
CA ASP A 5 1.95 34.39 -12.33
C ASP A 5 1.99 32.87 -12.49
N GLN A 6 3.03 32.34 -13.16
CA GLN A 6 3.28 30.90 -13.06
C GLN A 6 3.96 30.61 -11.72
N PRO A 7 3.36 29.78 -10.85
CA PRO A 7 3.95 29.44 -9.58
C PRO A 7 5.32 28.80 -9.82
N VAL A 8 6.35 29.30 -9.11
CA VAL A 8 7.70 28.73 -9.19
C VAL A 8 7.63 27.29 -8.70
N THR A 9 8.05 26.35 -9.55
CA THR A 9 8.05 24.93 -9.24
C THR A 9 9.44 24.34 -9.34
N VAL A 10 9.72 23.38 -8.47
CA VAL A 10 11.00 22.65 -8.38
C VAL A 10 10.78 21.16 -8.61
N THR A 11 11.81 20.49 -9.08
CA THR A 11 11.84 19.03 -9.18
C THR A 11 11.94 18.39 -7.79
N PRO A 12 11.57 17.11 -7.61
CA PRO A 12 11.76 16.40 -6.34
C PRO A 12 13.22 16.40 -5.85
N GLY A 13 14.20 16.42 -6.75
CA GLY A 13 15.61 16.49 -6.39
C GLY A 13 16.04 17.87 -5.85
N GLU A 14 15.47 18.94 -6.40
CA GLU A 14 15.65 20.30 -5.88
C GLU A 14 14.93 20.49 -4.54
N ALA A 15 13.67 20.05 -4.46
CA ALA A 15 12.90 20.05 -3.21
C ALA A 15 13.59 19.26 -2.09
N SER A 16 14.24 18.14 -2.43
CA SER A 16 15.02 17.34 -1.48
C SER A 16 16.14 18.14 -0.83
N ARG A 17 16.87 18.96 -1.61
CA ARG A 17 17.92 19.85 -1.09
C ARG A 17 17.37 20.96 -0.20
N LEU A 18 16.15 21.42 -0.47
CA LEU A 18 15.51 22.50 0.28
C LEU A 18 14.85 22.03 1.59
N THR A 19 14.34 20.79 1.61
CA THR A 19 13.53 20.28 2.72
C THR A 19 14.25 19.24 3.58
N GLY A 20 15.35 18.67 3.10
CA GLY A 20 16.03 17.54 3.73
C GLY A 20 15.31 16.18 3.57
N ILE A 21 14.19 16.14 2.86
CA ILE A 21 13.43 14.91 2.59
C ILE A 21 14.07 14.18 1.41
N SER A 22 14.16 12.84 1.47
CA SER A 22 14.77 12.07 0.38
C SER A 22 14.00 12.24 -0.95
N THR A 23 14.74 12.29 -2.06
CA THR A 23 14.14 12.44 -3.40
C THR A 23 13.20 11.27 -3.71
N SER A 24 13.50 10.06 -3.23
CA SER A 24 12.65 8.87 -3.34
C SER A 24 11.31 9.07 -2.63
N THR A 25 11.33 9.50 -1.36
CA THR A 25 10.12 9.78 -0.57
C THR A 25 9.26 10.85 -1.25
N LEU A 26 9.86 11.96 -1.71
CA LEU A 26 9.13 13.00 -2.42
C LEU A 26 8.47 12.48 -3.71
N LYS A 27 9.15 11.65 -4.50
CA LYS A 27 8.58 11.05 -5.71
C LYS A 27 7.38 10.16 -5.39
N GLN A 28 7.51 9.25 -4.42
CA GLN A 28 6.43 8.35 -4.02
C GLN A 28 5.21 9.12 -3.48
N LEU A 29 5.43 10.19 -2.71
CA LEU A 29 4.35 11.05 -2.22
C LEU A 29 3.70 11.88 -3.34
N CYS A 30 4.46 12.31 -4.34
CA CYS A 30 3.92 12.98 -5.53
C CYS A 30 3.03 12.02 -6.36
N GLU A 31 3.51 10.80 -6.61
CA GLU A 31 2.76 9.76 -7.32
C GLU A 31 1.44 9.43 -6.61
N GLY A 32 1.47 9.34 -5.28
CA GLY A 32 0.29 9.14 -4.45
C GLY A 32 -0.55 10.40 -4.19
N GLN A 33 -0.28 11.53 -4.87
CA GLN A 33 -0.95 12.83 -4.71
C GLN A 33 -1.13 13.26 -3.24
N ALA A 34 -0.13 12.95 -2.41
CA ALA A 34 -0.20 13.13 -0.96
C ALA A 34 0.11 14.56 -0.51
N LEU A 35 0.70 15.36 -1.39
CA LEU A 35 1.24 16.67 -1.08
C LEU A 35 0.40 17.77 -1.75
N PRO A 36 0.09 18.87 -1.05
CA PRO A 36 -0.81 19.92 -1.55
C PRO A 36 -0.24 20.74 -2.72
N GLY A 37 1.07 20.69 -2.98
CA GLY A 37 1.78 21.47 -4.01
C GLY A 37 2.21 20.69 -5.24
N VAL A 38 1.67 19.49 -5.49
CA VAL A 38 2.10 18.63 -6.61
C VAL A 38 1.52 19.15 -7.92
N VAL A 39 2.41 19.47 -8.86
CA VAL A 39 2.09 19.82 -10.24
C VAL A 39 2.54 18.67 -11.12
N ARG A 40 1.57 17.99 -11.74
CA ARG A 40 1.86 16.95 -12.73
C ARG A 40 2.16 17.61 -14.07
N VAL A 41 3.37 17.41 -14.59
CA VAL A 41 3.79 17.95 -15.89
C VAL A 41 3.42 16.98 -17.01
N ASP A 42 3.65 15.68 -16.79
CA ASP A 42 3.28 14.61 -17.71
C ASP A 42 3.01 13.30 -16.95
N ARG A 43 2.95 12.15 -17.65
CA ARG A 43 2.66 10.86 -17.04
C ARG A 43 3.66 10.45 -15.96
N TYR A 44 4.93 10.81 -16.10
CA TYR A 44 6.07 10.37 -15.29
C TYR A 44 6.77 11.50 -14.52
N THR A 45 6.49 12.75 -14.88
CA THR A 45 7.16 13.92 -14.31
C THR A 45 6.25 14.70 -13.39
N TYR A 46 6.69 14.85 -12.13
CA TYR A 46 6.06 15.70 -11.12
C TYR A 46 6.99 16.84 -10.75
N ARG A 47 6.41 18.01 -10.47
CA ARG A 47 7.07 19.16 -9.86
C ARG A 47 6.32 19.57 -8.60
N LEU A 48 7.00 20.26 -7.70
CA LEU A 48 6.47 20.76 -6.44
C LEU A 48 6.51 22.27 -6.45
N ARG A 49 5.42 22.91 -6.08
CA ARG A 49 5.38 24.35 -5.84
C ARG A 49 6.32 24.74 -4.70
N THR A 50 7.21 25.70 -4.93
CA THR A 50 8.26 26.09 -3.97
C THR A 50 7.67 26.69 -2.69
N ASP A 51 6.54 27.38 -2.79
CA ASP A 51 5.82 27.98 -1.65
C ASP A 51 4.99 26.97 -0.82
N LEU A 52 4.84 25.74 -1.32
CA LEU A 52 4.08 24.67 -0.69
C LEU A 52 4.93 23.42 -0.44
N LEU A 53 6.25 23.59 -0.29
CA LEU A 53 7.13 22.46 0.03
C LEU A 53 6.80 21.92 1.42
N PRO A 54 6.67 20.58 1.57
CA PRO A 54 6.31 20.01 2.85
C PRO A 54 7.49 20.06 3.83
N THR A 55 7.17 20.20 5.11
CA THR A 55 8.14 19.99 6.20
C THR A 55 8.31 18.50 6.49
N ILE A 56 9.42 18.13 7.13
CA ILE A 56 9.65 16.75 7.60
C ILE A 56 8.50 16.28 8.52
N GLU A 57 8.07 17.15 9.44
CA GLU A 57 6.97 16.85 10.38
C GLU A 57 5.64 16.57 9.64
N GLN A 58 5.31 17.38 8.63
CA GLN A 58 4.12 17.13 7.79
C GLN A 58 4.21 15.80 7.06
N VAL A 59 5.37 15.46 6.50
CA VAL A 59 5.54 14.16 5.83
C VAL A 59 5.47 13.01 6.82
N GLN A 60 6.08 13.14 8.00
CA GLN A 60 5.99 12.12 9.06
C GLN A 60 4.53 11.89 9.47
N HIS A 61 3.75 12.95 9.65
CA HIS A 61 2.33 12.85 9.96
C HIS A 61 1.55 12.07 8.88
N ILE A 62 1.73 12.43 7.60
CA ILE A 62 1.11 11.75 6.46
C ILE A 62 1.47 10.25 6.45
N LEU A 63 2.75 9.92 6.67
CA LEU A 63 3.21 8.53 6.66
C LEU A 63 2.69 7.73 7.86
N ASP A 64 2.65 8.33 9.06
CA ASP A 64 2.09 7.68 10.25
C ASP A 64 0.60 7.35 10.06
N GLU A 65 -0.17 8.25 9.46
CA GLU A 65 -1.57 8.00 9.12
C GLU A 65 -1.72 6.87 8.09
N ARG A 66 -0.90 6.88 7.04
CA ARG A 66 -0.88 5.81 6.02
C ARG A 66 -0.53 4.47 6.62
N ILE A 67 0.53 4.39 7.43
CA ILE A 67 0.92 3.16 8.13
C ILE A 67 -0.22 2.64 9.01
N ARG A 68 -0.93 3.51 9.75
CA ARG A 68 -2.09 3.08 10.55
C ARG A 68 -3.22 2.54 9.69
N ILE A 69 -3.44 3.08 8.50
CA ILE A 69 -4.43 2.57 7.54
C ILE A 69 -3.96 1.21 7.00
N ASP A 70 -2.70 1.09 6.59
CA ASP A 70 -2.15 -0.14 6.01
C ASP A 70 -2.13 -1.28 7.01
N VAL A 71 -1.76 -1.04 8.27
CA VAL A 71 -1.85 -2.04 9.35
C VAL A 71 -3.28 -2.54 9.52
N ARG A 72 -4.28 -1.64 9.47
CA ARG A 72 -5.69 -2.03 9.51
C ARG A 72 -6.09 -2.87 8.29
N ARG A 73 -5.61 -2.50 7.10
CA ARG A 73 -5.85 -3.25 5.86
C ARG A 73 -5.23 -4.65 5.90
N VAL A 74 -3.97 -4.78 6.33
CA VAL A 74 -3.29 -6.06 6.53
C VAL A 74 -4.08 -6.93 7.50
N ARG A 75 -4.51 -6.38 8.63
CA ARG A 75 -5.31 -7.11 9.62
C ARG A 75 -6.64 -7.61 9.04
N ALA A 76 -7.35 -6.77 8.30
CA ALA A 76 -8.61 -7.16 7.67
C ALA A 76 -8.41 -8.24 6.59
N ALA A 77 -7.37 -8.12 5.77
CA ALA A 77 -7.03 -9.12 4.76
C ALA A 77 -6.65 -10.46 5.39
N PHE A 78 -5.86 -10.44 6.48
CA PHE A 78 -5.52 -11.63 7.23
C PHE A 78 -6.75 -12.32 7.85
N ALA A 79 -7.65 -11.55 8.47
CA ALA A 79 -8.90 -12.10 9.00
C ALA A 79 -9.74 -12.80 7.92
N ARG A 80 -9.75 -12.24 6.69
CA ARG A 80 -10.44 -12.91 5.58
C ARG A 80 -9.78 -14.25 5.22
N VAL A 81 -8.46 -14.32 5.16
CA VAL A 81 -7.74 -15.59 4.93
C VAL A 81 -8.11 -16.63 5.98
N GLN A 82 -8.23 -16.24 7.26
CA GLN A 82 -8.63 -17.17 8.32
C GLN A 82 -10.02 -17.74 8.09
N VAL A 83 -11.01 -16.92 7.70
CA VAL A 83 -12.37 -17.38 7.40
C VAL A 83 -12.40 -18.39 6.25
N GLU A 84 -11.62 -18.15 5.19
CA GLU A 84 -11.57 -19.06 4.04
C GLU A 84 -10.92 -20.40 4.41
N LEU A 85 -9.90 -20.38 5.27
CA LEU A 85 -9.27 -21.62 5.77
C LEU A 85 -10.19 -22.39 6.73
N GLU A 86 -10.98 -21.69 7.54
CA GLU A 86 -12.00 -22.30 8.39
C GLU A 86 -13.07 -23.02 7.57
N ALA A 87 -13.51 -22.43 6.46
CA ALA A 87 -14.46 -23.06 5.55
C ALA A 87 -13.91 -24.39 4.97
N VAL A 88 -12.65 -24.40 4.52
CA VAL A 88 -11.97 -25.62 4.09
C VAL A 88 -11.88 -26.65 5.23
N GLY A 89 -11.59 -26.21 6.45
CA GLY A 89 -11.56 -27.08 7.63
C GLY A 89 -12.91 -27.73 7.94
N ASN A 90 -14.00 -26.98 7.77
CA ASN A 90 -15.35 -27.50 7.96
C ASN A 90 -15.70 -28.58 6.92
N ASP A 91 -15.35 -28.38 5.65
CA ASP A 91 -15.54 -29.39 4.59
C ASP A 91 -14.76 -30.68 4.88
N ILE A 92 -13.57 -30.57 5.49
CA ILE A 92 -12.78 -31.74 5.92
C ILE A 92 -13.47 -32.46 7.07
N ALA A 93 -13.93 -31.73 8.09
CA ALA A 93 -14.61 -32.32 9.25
C ALA A 93 -15.90 -33.05 8.84
N GLU A 94 -16.65 -32.51 7.87
CA GLU A 94 -17.83 -33.18 7.31
C GLU A 94 -17.47 -34.53 6.65
N LEU A 95 -16.34 -34.61 5.93
CA LEU A 95 -15.86 -35.87 5.35
C LEU A 95 -15.29 -36.85 6.39
N GLU A 96 -14.76 -36.35 7.51
CA GLU A 96 -14.35 -37.21 8.63
C GLU A 96 -15.57 -37.85 9.31
N ASP A 97 -16.65 -37.09 9.48
CA ASP A 97 -17.91 -37.55 10.07
C ASP A 97 -18.71 -38.46 9.13
N ASP A 98 -18.74 -38.16 7.82
CA ASP A 98 -19.32 -39.01 6.77
C ASP A 98 -18.37 -39.13 5.56
N PRO A 99 -17.52 -40.17 5.52
CA PRO A 99 -16.61 -40.41 4.42
C PRO A 99 -17.27 -40.66 3.06
N SER A 100 -18.60 -40.90 3.03
CA SER A 100 -19.37 -41.08 1.80
C SER A 100 -20.02 -39.79 1.30
N ALA A 101 -19.94 -38.71 2.06
CA ALA A 101 -20.42 -37.38 1.67
C ALA A 101 -19.67 -36.86 0.44
N ARG A 102 -20.30 -35.92 -0.27
CA ARG A 102 -19.65 -35.23 -1.39
C ARG A 102 -18.58 -34.31 -0.83
N ILE A 103 -17.45 -34.20 -1.53
CA ILE A 103 -16.43 -33.20 -1.22
C ILE A 103 -17.07 -31.81 -1.29
N GLY A 104 -16.98 -31.06 -0.20
CA GLY A 104 -17.51 -29.70 -0.10
C GLY A 104 -16.87 -28.74 -1.11
N VAL A 105 -17.56 -27.65 -1.39
CA VAL A 105 -17.19 -26.71 -2.46
C VAL A 105 -15.86 -26.02 -2.17
N ASP A 106 -15.59 -25.70 -0.91
CA ASP A 106 -14.39 -24.96 -0.50
C ASP A 106 -13.15 -25.86 -0.55
N LEU A 107 -13.29 -27.13 -0.14
CA LEU A 107 -12.25 -28.15 -0.28
C LEU A 107 -12.04 -28.56 -1.75
N ALA A 108 -13.11 -28.69 -2.55
CA ALA A 108 -12.99 -29.00 -3.98
C ALA A 108 -12.33 -27.86 -4.77
N ALA A 109 -12.57 -26.61 -4.36
CA ALA A 109 -11.89 -25.44 -4.94
C ALA A 109 -10.44 -25.31 -4.47
N PHE A 110 -9.96 -26.17 -3.55
CA PHE A 110 -8.64 -26.04 -2.96
C PHE A 110 -7.51 -26.13 -3.99
N ASP A 111 -7.61 -27.09 -4.91
CA ASP A 111 -6.63 -27.28 -5.99
C ASP A 111 -6.61 -26.11 -6.98
N ALA A 112 -7.73 -25.40 -7.17
CA ALA A 112 -7.78 -24.21 -8.01
C ALA A 112 -6.99 -23.02 -7.39
N TYR A 113 -6.72 -23.04 -6.07
CA TYR A 113 -5.86 -22.05 -5.42
C TYR A 113 -4.40 -22.15 -5.86
N THR A 114 -3.92 -23.34 -6.27
CA THR A 114 -2.50 -23.59 -6.55
C THR A 114 -2.11 -23.42 -8.03
N ILE A 115 -3.02 -23.66 -8.98
CA ILE A 115 -2.64 -23.81 -10.40
C ILE A 115 -3.29 -22.77 -11.33
N SER A 116 -4.58 -22.44 -11.21
CA SER A 116 -5.22 -21.34 -11.97
C SER A 116 -6.71 -21.21 -11.58
N GLY A 117 -7.16 -20.03 -11.15
CA GLY A 117 -8.59 -19.80 -10.89
C GLY A 117 -8.92 -18.68 -9.90
N HIS A 118 -10.07 -18.04 -10.10
CA HIS A 118 -10.63 -16.90 -9.33
C HIS A 118 -11.19 -17.27 -7.96
N SER A 119 -10.57 -18.18 -7.24
CA SER A 119 -11.12 -18.67 -5.98
C SER A 119 -10.87 -17.68 -4.83
N THR A 120 -11.76 -17.69 -3.82
CA THR A 120 -11.89 -16.64 -2.80
C THR A 120 -10.67 -16.55 -1.86
N LEU A 121 -10.09 -17.68 -1.43
CA LEU A 121 -8.83 -17.70 -0.66
C LEU A 121 -7.65 -17.11 -1.44
N ARG A 122 -7.48 -17.41 -2.74
CA ARG A 122 -6.40 -16.82 -3.56
C ARG A 122 -6.58 -15.32 -3.68
N GLN A 123 -7.79 -14.83 -3.87
CA GLN A 123 -8.08 -13.39 -3.85
C GLN A 123 -7.76 -12.76 -2.48
N ALA A 124 -8.07 -13.44 -1.38
CA ALA A 124 -7.75 -12.99 -0.03
C ALA A 124 -6.23 -12.93 0.20
N LEU A 125 -5.48 -13.94 -0.23
CA LEU A 125 -4.01 -13.99 -0.17
C LEU A 125 -3.35 -12.91 -1.05
N ALA A 126 -3.89 -12.65 -2.23
CA ALA A 126 -3.43 -11.57 -3.11
C ALA A 126 -3.61 -10.20 -2.43
N ARG A 127 -4.80 -9.91 -1.88
CA ARG A 127 -5.06 -8.66 -1.14
C ARG A 127 -4.16 -8.49 0.08
N LEU A 128 -3.87 -9.58 0.79
CA LEU A 128 -2.91 -9.56 1.91
C LEU A 128 -1.51 -9.21 1.43
N THR A 129 -1.10 -9.75 0.28
CA THR A 129 0.19 -9.46 -0.34
C THR A 129 0.31 -7.98 -0.73
N ASP A 130 -0.73 -7.43 -1.38
CA ASP A 130 -0.76 -6.02 -1.77
C ASP A 130 -0.71 -5.10 -0.54
N ALA A 131 -1.56 -5.35 0.47
CA ALA A 131 -1.59 -4.56 1.70
C ALA A 131 -0.24 -4.60 2.47
N LYS A 132 0.45 -5.75 2.43
CA LYS A 132 1.80 -5.88 2.98
C LYS A 132 2.80 -5.02 2.22
N MET A 133 2.77 -5.01 0.89
CA MET A 133 3.68 -4.21 0.07
C MET A 133 3.52 -2.72 0.37
N ASP A 134 2.28 -2.23 0.45
CA ASP A 134 1.97 -0.84 0.82
C ASP A 134 2.55 -0.48 2.20
N LEU A 135 2.32 -1.33 3.20
CA LEU A 135 2.87 -1.16 4.55
C LEU A 135 4.41 -1.10 4.53
N GLN A 136 5.06 -1.97 3.76
CA GLN A 136 6.53 -2.00 3.64
C GLN A 136 7.07 -0.70 3.04
N VAL A 137 6.46 -0.23 1.96
CA VAL A 137 6.86 1.02 1.28
C VAL A 137 6.70 2.22 2.23
N ASN A 138 5.53 2.38 2.86
CA ASN A 138 5.29 3.49 3.77
C ASN A 138 6.16 3.43 5.04
N SER A 139 6.40 2.23 5.58
CA SER A 139 7.31 2.04 6.73
C SER A 139 8.76 2.39 6.39
N GLN A 140 9.21 2.08 5.18
CA GLN A 140 10.56 2.41 4.72
C GLN A 140 10.74 3.92 4.60
N MET A 141 9.81 4.63 3.95
CA MET A 141 9.83 6.10 3.87
C MET A 141 9.86 6.74 5.27
N ALA A 142 9.06 6.23 6.21
CA ALA A 142 9.01 6.78 7.57
C ALA A 142 10.34 6.61 8.32
N ARG A 143 11.08 5.51 8.07
CA ARG A 143 12.41 5.29 8.64
C ARG A 143 13.45 6.25 8.07
N GLU A 144 13.40 6.54 6.78
CA GLU A 144 14.31 7.50 6.13
C GLU A 144 14.21 8.91 6.74
N LEU A 145 13.04 9.27 7.26
CA LEU A 145 12.77 10.58 7.89
C LEU A 145 13.17 10.66 9.37
N ARG A 146 13.57 9.56 10.00
CA ARG A 146 14.03 9.55 11.39
C ARG A 146 15.55 9.47 11.41
N PRO A 147 16.27 10.56 11.70
CA PRO A 147 17.72 10.50 11.79
C PRO A 147 18.14 9.64 12.99
N GLY A 148 18.90 8.57 12.73
CA GLY A 148 19.69 7.84 13.73
C GLY A 148 18.95 6.81 14.60
N ARG A 149 19.05 5.54 14.23
CA ARG A 149 19.37 4.44 15.17
C ARG A 149 20.34 3.49 14.46
N TYR A 150 21.62 3.87 14.49
CA TYR A 150 22.72 2.90 14.52
C TYR A 150 23.00 2.57 15.98
#